data_AF-A0A522Y9N5-F1
#
_entry.id   AF-A0A522Y9N5-F1
#
_cell.length_a   1.000
_cell.length_b   1.000
_cell.length_c   1.000
_cell.angle_alpha   90.00
_cell.angle_beta   90.00
_cell.angle_gamma   90.00
#
_symmetry.space_group_name_H-M   'P 1'
#
loop_
_entity.id
_entity.type
_entity.pdbx_description
1 polymer ?
#
loop_
_entity_poly.entity_id
_entity_poly.type
_entity_poly.pdbx_seq_one_letter_code
_entity_poly.pdbx_strand_id
1 'polypeptide(L)'
;MNLKKNIKNILLVMPPCTISAEYTKEIQPPLGLAYIAACLEKDYNVKIIDAACEGWKKETEEPLGRITYGLTFDEIKNKTKEFNPDIVGVSCLYSMQYKNAHKVCKAVKEL
;
A
#
# COMPACT_ATOMS: atom_id res chain seq x y z
N MET A 1 10.55 -28.35 -6.69
CA MET A 1 9.68 -27.17 -6.90
C MET A 1 10.57 -26.04 -7.42
N ASN A 2 10.54 -25.79 -8.73
CA ASN A 2 11.50 -24.93 -9.42
C ASN A 2 11.00 -23.47 -9.33
N LEU A 3 11.45 -22.74 -8.31
CA LEU A 3 10.91 -21.43 -7.93
C LEU A 3 11.46 -20.24 -8.74
N LYS A 4 12.15 -20.46 -9.87
CA LYS A 4 12.54 -19.33 -10.73
C LYS A 4 11.36 -18.86 -11.57
N LYS A 5 10.34 -18.29 -10.90
CA LYS A 5 9.38 -17.40 -11.55
C LYS A 5 10.21 -16.23 -12.10
N ASN A 6 10.06 -15.94 -13.39
CA ASN A 6 10.77 -14.82 -14.00
C ASN A 6 10.08 -13.53 -13.53
N ILE A 7 10.56 -12.95 -12.42
CA ILE A 7 10.01 -11.74 -11.82
C ILE A 7 10.21 -10.59 -12.82
N LYS A 8 9.12 -9.90 -13.17
CA LYS A 8 9.14 -8.73 -14.06
C LYS A 8 8.45 -7.53 -13.42
N ASN A 9 7.29 -7.75 -12.81
CA ASN A 9 6.45 -6.68 -12.27
C ASN A 9 6.52 -6.67 -10.74
N ILE A 10 6.92 -5.54 -10.16
CA ILE A 10 6.99 -5.35 -8.71
C ILE A 10 6.06 -4.21 -8.31
N LEU A 11 5.11 -4.49 -7.43
CA LEU A 11 4.22 -3.49 -6.85
C LEU A 11 4.67 -3.17 -5.43
N LEU A 12 4.80 -1.89 -5.11
CA LEU A 12 5.07 -1.41 -3.77
C LEU A 12 3.86 -0.62 -3.28
N VAL A 13 3.38 -0.90 -2.07
CA VAL A 13 2.16 -0.29 -1.54
C VAL A 13 2.46 0.43 -0.24
N MET A 14 2.20 1.74 -0.21
CA MET A 14 1.96 2.47 1.03
C MET A 14 0.48 2.29 1.39
N PRO A 15 0.14 1.65 2.54
CA PRO A 15 -1.25 1.45 2.94
C PRO A 15 -2.00 2.76 3.24
N PRO A 16 -3.34 2.71 3.36
CA PRO A 16 -4.10 3.79 3.97
C PRO A 16 -3.69 3.98 5.44
N CYS A 17 -3.98 5.15 6.00
CA CYS A 17 -3.58 5.52 7.35
C CYS A 17 -4.78 5.57 8.29
N THR A 18 -4.64 4.97 9.47
CA THR A 18 -5.63 5.09 10.56
C THR A 18 -5.06 5.98 11.67
N ILE A 19 -5.76 7.05 12.03
CA ILE A 19 -5.37 8.00 13.08
C ILE A 19 -6.54 8.28 14.03
N SER A 20 -6.30 8.94 15.16
CA SER A 20 -7.37 9.54 15.95
C SER A 20 -8.06 10.62 15.12
N ALA A 21 -9.39 10.73 15.22
CA ALA A 21 -10.17 11.78 14.57
C ALA A 21 -9.82 13.18 15.10
N GLU A 22 -9.18 13.27 16.26
CA GLU A 22 -8.67 14.51 16.85
C GLU A 22 -7.37 15.01 16.18
N TYR A 23 -6.65 14.15 15.46
CA TYR A 23 -5.42 14.53 14.78
C TYR A 23 -5.71 15.10 13.39
N THR A 24 -4.90 16.07 12.99
CA THR A 24 -4.91 16.56 11.60
C THR A 24 -4.34 15.48 10.70
N LYS A 25 -5.00 15.19 9.59
CA LYS A 25 -4.46 14.28 8.58
C LYS A 25 -3.17 14.89 8.02
N GLU A 26 -2.16 14.06 7.82
CA GLU A 26 -0.91 14.44 7.16
C GLU A 26 -0.57 13.43 6.07
N ILE A 27 0.08 13.90 5.01
CA ILE A 27 0.69 13.05 3.99
C ILE A 27 2.17 13.37 3.93
N GLN A 28 2.96 12.31 3.91
CA GLN A 28 4.37 12.36 3.59
C GLN A 28 4.59 11.43 2.38
N PRO A 29 5.37 11.86 1.37
CA PRO A 29 5.75 10.97 0.29
C PRO A 29 6.40 9.69 0.84
N PRO A 30 6.13 8.51 0.26
CA PRO A 30 6.64 7.24 0.75
C PRO A 30 8.12 7.06 0.35
N LEU A 31 9.01 7.90 0.90
CA LEU A 31 10.41 8.04 0.47
C LEU A 31 11.18 6.71 0.51
N GLY A 32 10.93 5.88 1.53
CA GLY A 32 11.51 4.54 1.61
C GLY A 32 11.11 3.64 0.45
N LEU A 33 9.85 3.67 0.02
CA LEU A 33 9.39 2.92 -1.16
C LEU A 33 9.93 3.54 -2.46
N ALA A 34 9.98 4.87 -2.55
CA ALA A 34 10.57 5.56 -3.70
C ALA A 34 12.05 5.20 -3.89
N TYR A 35 12.81 5.10 -2.79
CA TYR A 35 14.21 4.68 -2.83
C TYR A 35 14.37 3.23 -3.30
N ILE A 36 13.54 2.31 -2.78
CA ILE A 36 13.52 0.91 -3.23
C ILE A 36 13.14 0.83 -4.71
N ALA A 37 12.14 1.59 -5.14
CA ALA A 37 11.71 1.65 -6.54
C ALA A 37 12.84 2.14 -7.46
N ALA A 38 13.53 3.22 -7.11
CA ALA A 38 14.65 3.75 -7.88
C ALA A 38 15.81 2.76 -8.05
N CYS A 39 15.99 1.84 -7.08
CA CYS A 39 16.97 0.78 -7.17
C CYS A 39 16.51 -0.37 -8.08
N LEU A 40 15.21 -0.72 -8.04
CA LEU A 40 14.63 -1.85 -8.75
C LEU A 40 14.22 -1.52 -10.20
N GLU A 41 13.86 -0.27 -10.52
CA GLU A 41 13.33 0.13 -11.83
C GLU A 41 14.32 -0.03 -12.99
N LYS A 42 15.60 -0.25 -12.68
CA LYS A 42 16.66 -0.55 -13.66
C LYS A 42 16.46 -1.90 -14.33
N ASP A 43 15.89 -2.87 -13.61
CA ASP A 43 15.79 -4.26 -14.02
C ASP A 43 14.34 -4.78 -14.03
N TYR A 44 13.42 -4.09 -13.36
CA TYR A 44 12.02 -4.49 -13.19
C TYR A 44 11.06 -3.36 -13.55
N ASN A 45 9.84 -3.72 -13.96
CA ASN A 45 8.74 -2.77 -14.05
C ASN A 45 8.16 -2.55 -12.65
N VAL A 46 8.43 -1.38 -12.05
CA VAL A 46 8.06 -1.07 -10.68
C VAL A 46 6.92 -0.04 -10.65
N LYS A 47 5.91 -0.29 -9.81
CA LYS A 47 4.84 0.68 -9.54
C LYS A 47 4.68 0.89 -8.05
N ILE A 48 4.41 2.12 -7.64
CA ILE A 48 4.02 2.46 -6.27
C ILE A 48 2.52 2.78 -6.26
N ILE A 49 1.79 2.21 -5.31
CA ILE A 49 0.47 2.70 -4.88
C ILE A 49 0.68 3.45 -3.59
N ASP A 50 0.39 4.75 -3.60
CA ASP A 50 0.34 5.56 -2.39
C ASP A 50 -1.11 5.72 -1.95
N ALA A 51 -1.61 4.72 -1.21
CA ALA A 51 -3.03 4.67 -0.89
C ALA A 51 -3.46 5.85 -0.01
N ALA A 52 -2.61 6.29 0.93
CA ALA A 52 -2.89 7.44 1.77
C ALA A 52 -3.02 8.73 0.95
N CYS A 53 -2.13 8.95 -0.03
CA CYS A 53 -2.17 10.12 -0.90
C CYS A 53 -3.29 10.06 -1.95
N GLU A 54 -3.38 8.96 -2.70
CA GLU A 54 -4.33 8.81 -3.82
C GLU A 54 -5.79 8.85 -3.36
N GLY A 55 -6.08 8.40 -2.13
CA GLY A 55 -7.41 8.44 -1.53
C GLY A 55 -7.56 9.47 -0.42
N TRP A 56 -6.74 10.52 -0.38
CA TRP A 56 -6.69 11.49 0.72
C TRP A 56 -8.04 12.01 1.24
N LYS A 57 -8.97 12.27 0.32
CA LYS A 57 -10.31 12.81 0.61
C LYS A 57 -11.32 11.73 1.04
N LYS A 58 -10.97 10.45 0.94
CA LYS A 58 -11.81 9.33 1.34
C LYS A 58 -11.51 9.00 2.78
N GLU A 59 -12.56 8.97 3.59
CA GLU A 59 -12.48 8.68 5.01
C GLU A 59 -13.50 7.61 5.38
N THR A 60 -13.16 6.82 6.37
CA THR A 60 -14.07 5.84 6.97
C THR A 60 -13.88 5.90 8.48
N GLU A 61 -15.00 6.02 9.19
CA GLU A 61 -14.99 5.97 10.65
C GLU A 61 -14.53 4.58 11.13
N GLU A 62 -13.68 4.60 12.14
CA GLU A 62 -13.19 3.40 12.82
C GLU A 62 -13.57 3.48 14.31
N PRO A 63 -13.71 2.33 14.98
CA PRO A 63 -14.00 2.31 16.41
C PRO A 63 -12.96 3.09 17.23
N LEU A 64 -13.43 3.62 18.36
CA LEU A 64 -12.66 4.39 19.33
C LEU A 64 -12.24 5.78 18.82
N GLY A 65 -13.14 6.46 18.10
CA GLY A 65 -12.91 7.83 17.63
C GLY A 65 -11.75 7.95 16.65
N ARG A 66 -11.57 6.93 15.80
CA ARG A 66 -10.49 6.90 14.80
C ARG A 66 -11.08 7.07 13.41
N ILE A 67 -10.24 7.51 12.49
CA ILE A 67 -10.57 7.55 11.07
C ILE A 67 -9.49 6.80 10.29
N THR A 68 -9.90 6.07 9.26
CA THR A 68 -8.99 5.60 8.22
C THR A 68 -9.17 6.49 6.99
N TYR A 69 -8.08 7.04 6.46
CA TYR A 69 -8.09 7.79 5.20
C TYR A 69 -7.16 7.16 4.15
N GLY A 70 -7.53 7.31 2.89
CA GLY A 70 -6.83 6.72 1.75
C GLY A 70 -7.73 5.85 0.86
N LEU A 71 -7.11 5.17 -0.11
CA LEU A 71 -7.83 4.21 -0.97
C LEU A 71 -8.42 3.07 -0.14
N THR A 72 -9.58 2.58 -0.56
CA THR A 72 -10.17 1.39 0.05
C THR A 72 -9.35 0.14 -0.30
N PHE A 73 -9.47 -0.92 0.51
CA PHE A 73 -8.76 -2.17 0.23
C PHE A 73 -9.19 -2.82 -1.10
N ASP A 74 -10.45 -2.63 -1.51
CA ASP A 74 -10.94 -3.08 -2.83
C ASP A 74 -10.32 -2.28 -3.97
N GLU A 75 -10.13 -0.97 -3.80
CA GLU A 75 -9.42 -0.15 -4.80
C GLU A 75 -7.95 -0.56 -4.94
N ILE A 76 -7.29 -0.86 -3.82
CA ILE A 76 -5.92 -1.39 -3.82
C ILE A 76 -5.89 -2.76 -4.49
N LYS A 77 -6.85 -3.65 -4.19
CA LYS A 77 -6.99 -4.97 -4.83
C LYS A 77 -7.19 -4.84 -6.34
N ASN A 78 -8.05 -3.94 -6.79
CA ASN A 78 -8.31 -3.70 -8.21
C ASN A 78 -7.09 -3.14 -8.93
N LYS A 79 -6.41 -2.12 -8.36
CA LYS A 79 -5.15 -1.59 -8.91
C LYS A 79 -4.05 -2.65 -8.96
N THR A 80 -3.99 -3.52 -7.95
CA THR A 80 -3.05 -4.65 -7.91
C THR A 80 -3.35 -5.64 -9.04
N LYS A 81 -4.62 -6.02 -9.21
CA LYS A 81 -5.06 -6.92 -10.28
C LYS A 81 -4.76 -6.36 -11.67
N GLU A 82 -5.02 -5.07 -11.88
CA GLU A 82 -4.75 -4.38 -13.15
C GLU A 82 -3.26 -4.37 -13.47
N PHE A 83 -2.40 -4.13 -12.48
CA PHE A 83 -0.95 -4.14 -12.67
C PHE A 83 -0.35 -5.55 -12.81
N ASN A 84 -1.02 -6.57 -12.27
CA ASN A 84 -0.62 -7.98 -12.32
C ASN A 84 0.86 -8.20 -11.89
N PRO A 85 1.22 -7.89 -10.63
CA PRO A 85 2.58 -8.02 -10.13
C PRO A 85 2.98 -9.47 -9.82
N ASP A 86 4.28 -9.77 -9.97
CA ASP A 86 4.90 -11.00 -9.48
C ASP A 86 5.23 -10.91 -7.99
N ILE A 87 5.57 -9.70 -7.52
CA ILE A 87 5.90 -9.40 -6.12
C ILE A 87 5.10 -8.18 -5.67
N VAL A 88 4.56 -8.26 -4.45
CA VAL A 88 3.96 -7.12 -3.77
C VAL A 88 4.72 -6.85 -2.47
N GLY A 89 5.35 -5.68 -2.38
CA GLY A 89 5.93 -5.15 -1.15
C GLY A 89 4.94 -4.20 -0.47
N VAL A 90 4.73 -4.35 0.84
CA VAL A 90 3.79 -3.50 1.60
C VAL A 90 4.56 -2.80 2.71
N SER A 91 4.52 -1.47 2.72
CA SER A 91 5.16 -0.67 3.76
C SER A 91 4.37 -0.75 5.08
N CYS A 92 5.10 -0.73 6.19
CA CYS A 92 4.54 -0.57 7.53
C CYS A 92 5.46 0.36 8.32
N LEU A 93 5.42 1.66 8.01
CA LEU A 93 6.35 2.64 8.56
C LEU A 93 6.21 2.80 10.09
N TYR A 94 4.98 2.73 10.59
CA TYR A 94 4.68 2.84 12.01
C TYR A 94 3.97 1.58 12.49
N SER A 95 4.40 1.04 13.64
CA SER A 95 3.80 -0.17 14.21
C SER A 95 2.30 -0.02 14.43
N MET A 96 1.79 1.19 14.74
CA MET A 96 0.35 1.44 14.88
C MET A 96 -0.46 1.20 13.60
N GLN A 97 0.18 1.25 12.42
CA GLN A 97 -0.44 1.02 11.11
C GLN A 97 -0.43 -0.45 10.68
N TYR A 98 0.07 -1.38 11.50
CA TYR A 98 0.22 -2.80 11.12
C TYR A 98 -1.08 -3.42 10.60
N LYS A 99 -2.24 -3.01 11.15
CA LYS A 99 -3.55 -3.49 10.71
C LYS A 99 -3.82 -3.13 9.25
N ASN A 100 -3.45 -1.93 8.81
CA ASN A 100 -3.63 -1.52 7.41
C ASN A 100 -2.71 -2.29 6.47
N ALA A 101 -1.44 -2.50 6.87
CA ALA A 101 -0.53 -3.36 6.12
C ALA A 101 -1.07 -4.81 6.00
N HIS A 102 -1.57 -5.40 7.09
CA HIS A 102 -2.19 -6.72 7.07
C HIS A 102 -3.45 -6.78 6.19
N LYS A 103 -4.31 -5.75 6.25
CA LYS A 103 -5.52 -5.66 5.41
C LYS A 103 -5.16 -5.55 3.92
N VAL A 104 -4.12 -4.79 3.55
CA VAL A 104 -3.58 -4.76 2.18
C VAL A 104 -3.09 -6.15 1.77
N CYS A 105 -2.23 -6.78 2.59
CA CYS A 105 -1.74 -8.13 2.30
C CYS A 105 -2.87 -9.15 2.13
N LYS A 106 -3.93 -9.07 2.94
CA LYS A 106 -5.11 -9.92 2.81
C LYS A 106 -5.82 -9.68 1.48
N ALA A 107 -6.15 -8.43 1.17
CA ALA A 107 -6.86 -8.07 -0.07
C ALA A 107 -6.11 -8.51 -1.33
N VAL A 108 -4.79 -8.36 -1.33
CA VAL A 108 -3.92 -8.79 -2.44
C VAL A 108 -3.83 -10.31 -2.57
N LYS A 109 -3.80 -11.05 -1.45
CA LYS A 109 -3.74 -12.53 -1.45
C LYS A 109 -5.04 -13.22 -1.90
N GLU A 110 -6.13 -12.48 -2.02
CA GLU A 110 -7.41 -12.97 -2.53
C GLU A 110 -7.55 -12.83 -4.06
N LEU A 111 -6.47 -12.44 -4.76
CA LEU A 111 -6.37 -12.42 -6.22
C LEU A 111 -5.85 -13.77 -6.74
#